data_AF-K1RE49-F1
#
_entry.id   AF-K1RE49-F1
#
_cell.length_a   1.000
_cell.length_b   1.000
_cell.length_c   1.000
_cell.angle_alpha   90.00
_cell.angle_beta   90.00
_cell.angle_gamma   90.00
#
_symmetry.space_group_name_H-M   'P 1'
#
loop_
_entity.id
_entity.type
_entity.pdbx_description
1 polymer ?
#
loop_
_entity_poly.entity_id
_entity_poly.type
_entity_poly.pdbx_seq_one_letter_code
_entity_poly.pdbx_strand_id
1 'polypeptide(L)'
;MAYHMLKLAGKFGYVSDMLYIAMYYNKTLRYREALYVLEMTKVKLAQPYLMYRRHVDSERYTEFVEGQSWSSKIRQAVAADIHLSNITWFISELIPEQKSALQNRMPVLYIPVFVMLHFLEFLCYRHIDIALSQAALNELKVLIHHDQGRYVNFRDISWEILGICQQITGDLDAALHSYAKSLAIPRDSSNRIQTATRDRIQYIADVLGKNVQITSNDANREVVLTFVPRSELLAVPEGF
;
A
#
# COMPACT_ATOMS: atom_id res chain seq x y z
N MET A 1 -21.13 12.15 11.96
CA MET A 1 -20.12 12.19 13.05
C MET A 1 -18.69 11.97 12.54
N ALA A 2 -18.37 10.82 11.91
CA ALA A 2 -16.99 10.52 11.46
C ALA A 2 -16.38 11.57 10.50
N TYR A 3 -17.12 12.08 9.52
CA TYR A 3 -16.63 13.10 8.57
C TYR A 3 -16.19 14.41 9.24
N HIS A 4 -16.95 14.91 10.23
CA HIS A 4 -16.59 16.14 10.94
C HIS A 4 -15.31 15.95 11.76
N MET A 5 -15.14 14.78 12.38
CA MET A 5 -13.91 14.46 13.12
C MET A 5 -12.71 14.30 12.19
N LEU A 6 -12.87 13.66 11.03
CA LEU A 6 -11.82 13.56 10.02
C LEU A 6 -11.44 14.94 9.44
N LYS A 7 -12.43 15.80 9.16
CA LYS A 7 -12.20 17.16 8.69
C LYS A 7 -11.48 18.02 9.73
N LEU A 8 -11.81 17.85 11.01
CA LEU A 8 -11.09 18.49 12.11
C LEU A 8 -9.66 17.93 12.23
N ALA A 9 -9.48 16.62 12.14
CA ALA A 9 -8.16 15.99 12.14
C ALA A 9 -7.28 16.51 10.99
N GLY A 10 -7.77 16.56 9.75
CA GLY A 10 -7.00 17.16 8.65
C GLY A 10 -6.77 18.67 8.77
N LYS A 11 -7.55 19.38 9.60
CA LYS A 11 -7.36 20.81 9.89
C LYS A 11 -6.38 21.08 11.03
N PHE A 12 -6.08 20.10 11.88
CA PHE A 12 -5.30 20.27 13.12
C PHE A 12 -4.11 19.30 13.27
N GLY A 13 -4.13 18.19 12.54
CA GLY A 13 -3.18 17.09 12.64
C GLY A 13 -2.11 17.11 11.54
N TYR A 14 -1.55 15.95 11.28
CA TYR A 14 -0.37 15.79 10.43
C TYR A 14 -0.74 15.98 8.96
N VAL A 15 0.25 16.23 8.10
CA VAL A 15 0.03 16.24 6.64
C VAL A 15 -0.61 14.91 6.18
N SER A 16 -0.16 13.80 6.77
CA SER A 16 -0.71 12.46 6.51
C SER A 16 -2.18 12.30 6.90
N ASP A 17 -2.72 13.14 7.80
CA ASP A 17 -4.11 12.99 8.25
C ASP A 17 -5.12 13.35 7.15
N MET A 18 -4.68 14.13 6.15
CA MET A 18 -5.45 14.41 4.94
C MET A 18 -5.78 13.12 4.17
N LEU A 19 -4.94 12.09 4.25
CA LEU A 19 -5.21 10.81 3.58
C LEU A 19 -6.40 10.07 4.21
N TYR A 20 -6.72 10.25 5.50
CA TYR A 20 -7.96 9.67 6.06
C TYR A 20 -9.22 10.33 5.52
N ILE A 21 -9.15 11.62 5.18
CA ILE A 21 -10.25 12.31 4.49
C ILE A 21 -10.39 11.75 3.06
N ALA A 22 -9.28 11.59 2.34
CA ALA A 22 -9.29 11.01 1.00
C ALA A 22 -9.82 9.56 1.00
N MET A 23 -9.43 8.74 1.98
CA MET A 23 -9.98 7.38 2.16
C MET A 23 -11.49 7.38 2.38
N TYR A 24 -11.99 8.29 3.21
CA TYR A 24 -13.43 8.45 3.44
C TYR A 24 -14.18 8.84 2.15
N TYR A 25 -13.63 9.77 1.37
CA TYR A 25 -14.20 10.15 0.08
C TYR A 25 -14.16 9.01 -0.94
N ASN A 26 -13.04 8.29 -1.06
CA ASN A 26 -12.95 7.10 -1.90
C ASN A 26 -14.01 6.05 -1.51
N LYS A 27 -14.16 5.76 -0.22
CA LYS A 27 -15.18 4.83 0.29
C LYS A 27 -16.61 5.26 -0.02
N THR A 28 -16.87 6.57 -0.05
CA THR A 28 -18.18 7.15 -0.34
C THR A 28 -18.35 7.49 -1.83
N LEU A 29 -17.47 6.98 -2.70
CA LEU A 29 -17.48 7.16 -4.16
C LEU A 29 -17.34 8.61 -4.62
N ARG A 30 -16.81 9.48 -3.76
CA ARG A 30 -16.56 10.91 -4.00
C ARG A 30 -15.15 11.11 -4.54
N TYR A 31 -14.87 10.47 -5.67
CA TYR A 31 -13.50 10.33 -6.20
C TYR A 31 -12.86 11.67 -6.56
N ARG A 32 -13.62 12.63 -7.08
CA ARG A 32 -13.09 13.97 -7.41
C ARG A 32 -12.67 14.73 -6.16
N GLU A 33 -13.45 14.64 -5.09
CA GLU A 33 -13.09 15.27 -3.81
C GLU A 33 -11.93 14.55 -3.12
N ALA A 34 -11.84 13.22 -3.27
CA ALA A 34 -10.67 12.46 -2.82
C ALA A 34 -9.40 12.96 -3.53
N LEU A 35 -9.42 13.04 -4.86
CA LEU A 35 -8.30 13.54 -5.67
C LEU A 35 -7.91 14.97 -5.29
N TYR A 36 -8.87 15.88 -5.13
CA TYR A 36 -8.56 17.24 -4.67
C TYR A 36 -7.77 17.27 -3.34
N VAL A 37 -8.13 16.40 -2.38
CA VAL A 37 -7.40 16.27 -1.12
C VAL A 37 -6.02 15.63 -1.35
N LEU A 38 -5.90 14.64 -2.23
CA LEU A 38 -4.65 13.97 -2.56
C LEU A 38 -3.64 14.94 -3.20
N GLU A 39 -4.05 15.75 -4.17
CA GLU A 39 -3.19 16.79 -4.79
C GLU A 39 -2.63 17.75 -3.75
N MET A 40 -3.49 18.25 -2.85
CA MET A 40 -3.07 19.16 -1.78
C MET A 40 -2.11 18.48 -0.80
N THR A 41 -2.32 17.19 -0.54
CA THR A 41 -1.44 16.39 0.34
C THR A 41 -0.08 16.16 -0.31
N LYS A 42 -0.06 15.82 -1.61
CA LYS A 42 1.14 15.60 -2.41
C LYS A 42 2.04 16.84 -2.43
N VAL A 43 1.47 18.02 -2.63
CA VAL A 43 2.20 19.31 -2.57
C VAL A 43 2.85 19.53 -1.20
N LYS A 44 2.17 19.17 -0.11
CA LYS A 44 2.71 19.28 1.25
C LYS A 44 3.80 18.25 1.54
N LEU A 45 3.64 17.03 1.04
CA LEU A 45 4.63 15.95 1.20
C LEU A 45 5.91 16.19 0.37
N ALA A 46 5.83 16.98 -0.70
CA ALA A 46 6.99 17.36 -1.51
C ALA A 46 7.82 18.51 -0.94
N GLN A 47 7.40 19.12 0.19
CA GLN A 47 8.10 20.26 0.75
C GLN A 47 9.49 19.88 1.27
N PRO A 48 10.54 20.70 1.01
CA PRO A 48 11.91 20.39 1.40
C PRO A 48 12.09 20.36 2.93
N TYR A 49 11.21 21.06 3.66
CA TYR A 49 11.18 21.10 5.11
C TYR A 49 10.32 20.00 5.75
N LEU A 50 9.83 19.01 4.98
CA LEU A 50 9.03 17.93 5.56
C LEU A 50 9.86 17.10 6.55
N MET A 51 9.38 17.04 7.79
CA MET A 51 9.78 16.07 8.79
C MET A 51 8.96 14.79 8.61
N TYR A 52 9.65 13.71 8.25
CA TYR A 52 9.07 12.38 8.12
C TYR A 52 9.95 11.34 8.80
N ARG A 53 9.40 10.72 9.85
CA ARG A 53 10.13 9.83 10.77
C ARG A 53 11.36 10.51 11.37
N ARG A 54 12.55 10.02 11.02
CA ARG A 54 13.85 10.52 11.48
C ARG A 54 14.53 11.43 10.44
N HIS A 55 13.87 11.67 9.31
CA HIS A 55 14.41 12.48 8.22
C HIS A 55 13.79 13.87 8.25
N VAL A 56 14.62 14.89 8.41
CA VAL A 56 14.27 16.30 8.29
C VAL A 56 15.52 17.06 7.83
N ASP A 57 15.34 18.02 6.91
CA ASP A 57 16.35 19.03 6.66
C ASP A 57 16.19 20.12 7.73
N SER A 58 17.08 20.12 8.72
CA SER A 58 16.97 21.01 9.89
C SER A 58 17.07 22.49 9.53
N GLU A 59 17.85 22.84 8.51
CA GLU A 59 18.01 24.23 8.07
C GLU A 59 16.72 24.72 7.42
N ARG A 60 16.21 23.96 6.44
CA ARG A 60 14.94 24.28 5.77
C ARG A 60 13.75 24.25 6.72
N TYR A 61 13.73 23.30 7.65
CA TYR A 61 12.69 23.23 8.67
C TYR A 61 12.70 24.48 9.56
N THR A 62 13.87 24.89 10.05
CA THR A 62 13.98 26.08 10.89
C THR A 62 13.59 27.33 10.10
N GLU A 63 14.13 27.53 8.89
CA GLU A 63 13.80 28.65 8.01
C GLU A 63 12.29 28.85 7.82
N PHE A 64 11.55 27.76 7.56
CA PHE A 64 10.12 27.85 7.23
C PHE A 64 9.17 27.86 8.43
N VAL A 65 9.53 27.19 9.52
CA VAL A 65 8.60 26.99 10.64
C VAL A 65 9.07 27.55 11.97
N GLU A 66 10.21 28.23 12.03
CA GLU A 66 10.65 28.97 13.23
C GLU A 66 9.61 30.02 13.65
N GLY A 67 9.49 30.22 14.97
CA GLY A 67 8.49 31.13 15.55
C GLY A 67 7.03 30.67 15.46
N GLN A 68 6.71 29.64 14.65
CA GLN A 68 5.34 29.13 14.55
C GLN A 68 4.94 28.28 15.76
N SER A 69 3.63 28.24 16.05
CA SER A 69 3.07 27.36 17.07
C SER A 69 3.24 25.88 16.69
N TRP A 70 3.27 25.00 17.69
CA TRP A 70 3.41 23.55 17.48
C TRP A 70 2.32 22.97 16.56
N SER A 71 1.08 23.43 16.70
CA SER A 71 -0.03 23.00 15.83
C SER A 71 0.15 23.46 14.38
N SER A 72 0.80 24.60 14.14
CA SER A 72 1.12 25.05 12.78
C SER A 72 2.21 24.18 12.17
N LYS A 73 3.29 23.91 12.92
CA LYS A 73 4.39 23.03 12.50
C LYS A 73 3.87 21.65 12.10
N ILE A 74 3.06 21.03 12.95
CA ILE A 74 2.45 19.72 12.71
C ILE A 74 1.70 19.67 11.37
N ARG A 75 0.85 20.66 11.09
CA ARG A 75 -0.01 20.69 9.89
C ARG A 75 0.71 20.96 8.59
N GLN A 76 1.88 21.55 8.67
CA GLN A 76 2.59 22.04 7.49
C GLN A 76 3.79 21.17 7.16
N ALA A 77 4.47 20.64 8.18
CA ALA A 77 5.80 20.10 8.05
C ALA A 77 5.96 18.70 8.64
N VAL A 78 4.92 18.08 9.21
CA VAL A 78 5.05 16.74 9.83
C VAL A 78 4.15 15.74 9.12
N ALA A 79 4.71 14.61 8.73
CA ALA A 79 3.99 13.45 8.23
C ALA A 79 4.36 12.19 9.00
N ALA A 80 3.39 11.27 9.13
CA ALA A 80 3.60 9.94 9.68
C ALA A 80 3.03 8.87 8.74
N ASP A 81 3.43 7.63 8.98
CA ASP A 81 2.83 6.47 8.32
C ASP A 81 1.35 6.33 8.66
N ILE A 82 0.60 5.69 7.76
CA ILE A 82 -0.83 5.48 7.90
C ILE A 82 -1.07 4.23 8.72
N HIS A 83 -1.91 4.36 9.74
CA HIS A 83 -2.28 3.29 10.66
C HIS A 83 -3.74 2.92 10.39
N LEU A 84 -3.96 1.84 9.64
CA LEU A 84 -5.30 1.34 9.36
C LEU A 84 -5.71 0.31 10.40
N SER A 85 -6.79 0.58 11.13
CA SER A 85 -7.37 -0.38 12.05
C SER A 85 -7.97 -1.56 11.29
N ASN A 86 -7.55 -2.78 11.61
CA ASN A 86 -7.96 -4.01 10.93
C ASN A 86 -9.40 -4.46 11.23
N ILE A 87 -10.06 -3.79 12.17
CA ILE A 87 -11.49 -3.98 12.46
C ILE A 87 -12.38 -3.02 11.66
N THR A 88 -11.80 -2.06 10.96
CA THR A 88 -12.51 -1.08 10.12
C THR A 88 -12.07 -1.19 8.67
N TRP A 89 -13.00 -1.51 7.77
CA TRP A 89 -12.69 -1.76 6.36
C TRP A 89 -12.97 -0.51 5.52
N PHE A 90 -12.00 0.42 5.49
CA PHE A 90 -12.12 1.66 4.72
C PHE A 90 -11.78 1.48 3.24
N ILE A 91 -10.84 0.59 2.92
CA ILE A 91 -10.40 0.27 1.57
C ILE A 91 -10.73 -1.19 1.32
N SER A 92 -11.70 -1.45 0.43
CA SER A 92 -12.18 -2.79 0.10
C SER A 92 -11.08 -3.71 -0.40
N GLU A 93 -10.15 -3.14 -1.17
CA GLU A 93 -9.05 -3.84 -1.82
C GLU A 93 -8.06 -4.43 -0.82
N LEU A 94 -8.02 -3.91 0.41
CA LEU A 94 -7.15 -4.36 1.50
C LEU A 94 -7.84 -5.29 2.51
N ILE A 95 -9.10 -5.67 2.28
CA ILE A 95 -9.86 -6.52 3.22
C ILE A 95 -9.14 -7.86 3.48
N PRO A 96 -8.61 -8.59 2.49
CA PRO A 96 -7.87 -9.83 2.73
C PRO A 96 -6.68 -9.62 3.68
N GLU A 97 -5.89 -8.57 3.46
CA GLU A 97 -4.70 -8.23 4.25
C GLU A 97 -5.08 -7.86 5.69
N GLN A 98 -6.11 -7.04 5.86
CA GLN A 98 -6.61 -6.67 7.19
C GLN A 98 -7.12 -7.90 7.96
N LYS A 99 -7.83 -8.82 7.29
CA LYS A 99 -8.28 -10.09 7.91
C LYS A 99 -7.12 -10.98 8.32
N SER A 100 -6.14 -11.17 7.42
CA SER A 100 -4.93 -11.96 7.71
C SER A 100 -4.16 -11.39 8.90
N ALA A 101 -3.92 -10.08 8.91
CA ALA A 101 -3.23 -9.41 10.00
C ALA A 101 -3.98 -9.56 11.34
N LEU A 102 -5.30 -9.39 11.33
CA LEU A 102 -6.15 -9.54 12.53
C LEU A 102 -6.10 -10.96 13.11
N GLN A 103 -6.21 -11.99 12.25
CA GLN A 103 -6.06 -13.40 12.66
C GLN A 103 -4.69 -13.68 13.29
N ASN A 104 -3.66 -12.96 12.85
CA ASN A 104 -2.29 -13.04 13.36
C ASN A 104 -2.00 -12.08 14.53
N ARG A 105 -3.04 -11.58 15.20
CA ARG A 105 -2.99 -10.68 16.36
C ARG A 105 -2.34 -9.31 16.08
N MET A 106 -2.41 -8.84 14.83
CA MET A 106 -2.07 -7.47 14.48
C MET A 106 -3.34 -6.62 14.32
N PRO A 107 -3.62 -5.69 15.26
CA PRO A 107 -4.84 -4.87 15.22
C PRO A 107 -4.76 -3.72 14.21
N VAL A 108 -3.56 -3.39 13.74
CA VAL A 108 -3.28 -2.26 12.85
C VAL A 108 -2.40 -2.73 11.69
N LEU A 109 -2.72 -2.26 10.49
CA LEU A 109 -1.91 -2.34 9.29
C LEU A 109 -1.16 -1.02 9.10
N TYR A 110 0.17 -1.08 9.04
CA TYR A 110 1.05 0.07 8.91
C TYR A 110 1.47 0.24 7.46
N ILE A 111 1.09 1.35 6.84
CA ILE A 111 1.33 1.62 5.41
C ILE A 111 2.12 2.92 5.28
N PRO A 112 3.22 2.95 4.49
CA PRO A 112 3.95 4.18 4.28
C PRO A 112 3.09 5.27 3.64
N VAL A 113 3.22 6.52 4.10
CA VAL A 113 2.32 7.61 3.66
C VAL A 113 2.34 7.82 2.15
N PHE A 114 3.52 7.70 1.53
CA PHE A 114 3.71 7.86 0.08
C PHE A 114 3.10 6.70 -0.71
N VAL A 115 3.15 5.47 -0.17
CA VAL A 115 2.51 4.29 -0.75
C VAL A 115 0.99 4.46 -0.71
N MET A 116 0.43 4.89 0.43
CA MET A 116 -1.00 5.13 0.56
C MET A 116 -1.48 6.26 -0.37
N LEU A 117 -0.69 7.33 -0.50
CA LEU A 117 -0.99 8.45 -1.41
C LEU A 117 -1.21 7.95 -2.84
N HIS A 118 -0.21 7.25 -3.41
CA HIS A 118 -0.30 6.76 -4.79
C HIS A 118 -1.34 5.64 -4.95
N PHE A 119 -1.56 4.82 -3.91
CA PHE A 119 -2.61 3.82 -3.94
C PHE A 119 -4.01 4.45 -4.03
N LEU A 120 -4.28 5.50 -3.24
CA LEU A 120 -5.55 6.22 -3.31
C LEU A 120 -5.71 7.00 -4.62
N GLU A 121 -4.64 7.61 -5.15
CA GLU A 121 -4.64 8.22 -6.48
C GLU A 121 -5.07 7.17 -7.54
N PHE A 122 -4.42 6.00 -7.56
CA PHE A 122 -4.75 4.90 -8.46
C PHE A 122 -6.22 4.47 -8.33
N LEU A 123 -6.68 4.22 -7.09
CA LEU A 123 -8.04 3.75 -6.81
C LEU A 123 -9.12 4.77 -7.18
N CYS A 124 -8.84 6.07 -7.07
CA CYS A 124 -9.77 7.13 -7.46
C CYS A 124 -9.76 7.33 -8.98
N TYR A 125 -8.58 7.43 -9.59
CA TYR A 125 -8.47 7.66 -11.03
C TYR A 125 -9.03 6.51 -11.86
N ARG A 126 -8.99 5.24 -11.42
CA ARG A 126 -9.58 4.14 -12.21
C ARG A 126 -11.08 4.33 -12.51
N HIS A 127 -11.78 5.14 -11.71
CA HIS A 127 -13.20 5.48 -11.88
C HIS A 127 -13.44 6.79 -12.63
N ILE A 128 -12.38 7.50 -13.00
CA ILE A 128 -12.43 8.83 -13.65
C ILE A 128 -11.67 8.82 -14.97
N ASP A 129 -10.41 8.38 -14.96
CA ASP A 129 -9.47 8.41 -16.06
C ASP A 129 -8.45 7.25 -15.92
N ILE A 130 -8.53 6.29 -16.85
CA ILE A 130 -7.67 5.11 -16.86
C ILE A 130 -6.20 5.47 -17.11
N ALA A 131 -5.92 6.49 -17.94
CA ALA A 131 -4.54 6.90 -18.22
C ALA A 131 -3.88 7.51 -16.99
N LEU A 132 -4.63 8.34 -16.24
CA LEU A 132 -4.15 8.88 -14.96
C LEU A 132 -4.00 7.79 -13.89
N SER A 133 -4.88 6.78 -13.89
CA SER A 133 -4.74 5.62 -13.01
C SER A 133 -3.45 4.86 -13.30
N GLN A 134 -3.14 4.62 -14.58
CA GLN A 134 -1.89 3.98 -14.97
C GLN A 134 -0.65 4.82 -14.61
N ALA A 135 -0.74 6.14 -14.73
CA ALA A 135 0.33 7.03 -14.28
C ALA A 135 0.57 6.92 -12.77
N ALA A 136 -0.49 6.91 -11.95
CA ALA A 136 -0.38 6.72 -10.51
C ALA A 136 0.23 5.36 -10.13
N LEU A 137 -0.12 4.29 -10.86
CA LEU A 137 0.51 2.98 -10.70
C LEU A 137 2.01 3.00 -11.04
N ASN A 138 2.41 3.71 -12.09
CA ASN A 138 3.81 3.85 -12.46
C ASN A 138 4.62 4.61 -11.39
N GLU A 139 4.07 5.69 -10.83
CA GLU A 139 4.68 6.41 -9.71
C GLU A 139 4.86 5.51 -8.48
N LEU A 140 3.82 4.73 -8.13
CA LEU A 140 3.90 3.75 -7.05
C LEU A 140 5.00 2.71 -7.29
N LYS A 141 5.12 2.22 -8.53
CA LYS A 141 6.17 1.27 -8.93
C LYS A 141 7.56 1.89 -8.78
N VAL A 142 7.76 3.11 -9.29
CA VAL A 142 9.04 3.84 -9.18
C VAL A 142 9.42 4.02 -7.71
N LEU A 143 8.47 4.44 -6.87
CA LEU A 143 8.67 4.60 -5.43
C LEU A 143 9.14 3.30 -4.77
N ILE A 144 8.44 2.18 -5.00
CA ILE A 144 8.74 0.91 -4.31
C ILE A 144 10.05 0.28 -4.78
N HIS A 145 10.38 0.41 -6.07
CA HIS A 145 11.60 -0.18 -6.64
C HIS A 145 12.87 0.63 -6.32
N HIS A 146 12.79 1.96 -6.29
CA HIS A 146 13.97 2.82 -6.18
C HIS A 146 14.18 3.44 -4.80
N ASP A 147 13.21 3.35 -3.88
CA ASP A 147 13.39 3.88 -2.53
C ASP A 147 14.52 3.16 -1.79
N GLN A 148 15.49 3.93 -1.31
CA GLN A 148 16.63 3.45 -0.53
C GLN A 148 16.31 3.33 0.97
N GLY A 149 15.05 3.01 1.30
CA GLY A 149 14.55 2.90 2.67
C GLY A 149 14.19 4.23 3.33
N ARG A 150 14.14 5.33 2.57
CA ARG A 150 13.77 6.66 3.09
C ARG A 150 12.26 6.78 3.26
N TYR A 151 11.51 6.33 2.25
CA TYR A 151 10.07 6.51 2.17
C TYR A 151 9.28 5.21 2.41
N VAL A 152 9.89 4.04 2.20
CA VAL A 152 9.23 2.72 2.19
C VAL A 152 9.87 1.77 3.23
N ASN A 153 9.39 1.82 4.49
CA ASN A 153 9.83 0.93 5.59
C ASN A 153 8.99 -0.34 5.78
N PHE A 154 7.68 -0.32 5.50
CA PHE A 154 6.79 -1.48 5.59
C PHE A 154 6.70 -2.16 4.23
N ARG A 155 7.79 -2.84 3.85
CA ARG A 155 7.99 -3.29 2.47
C ARG A 155 7.01 -4.38 2.04
N ASP A 156 6.57 -5.24 2.96
CA ASP A 156 5.63 -6.33 2.65
C ASP A 156 4.31 -5.78 2.11
N ILE A 157 3.65 -4.90 2.87
CA ILE A 157 2.39 -4.28 2.45
C ILE A 157 2.59 -3.34 1.26
N SER A 158 3.77 -2.76 1.08
CA SER A 158 4.06 -1.90 -0.07
C SER A 158 4.08 -2.73 -1.35
N TRP A 159 4.80 -3.85 -1.36
CA TRP A 159 4.77 -4.81 -2.45
C TRP A 159 3.38 -5.41 -2.66
N GLU A 160 2.66 -5.72 -1.58
CA GLU A 160 1.27 -6.19 -1.67
C GLU A 160 0.36 -5.19 -2.39
N ILE A 161 0.40 -3.92 -2.00
CA ILE A 161 -0.39 -2.84 -2.60
C ILE A 161 -0.05 -2.68 -4.09
N LEU A 162 1.24 -2.73 -4.45
CA LEU A 162 1.65 -2.71 -5.85
C LEU A 162 1.05 -3.89 -6.63
N GLY A 163 1.13 -5.10 -6.05
CA GLY A 163 0.54 -6.30 -6.65
C GLY A 163 -0.98 -6.19 -6.82
N ILE A 164 -1.68 -5.63 -5.83
CA ILE A 164 -3.13 -5.37 -5.90
C ILE A 164 -3.46 -4.45 -7.09
N CYS A 165 -2.73 -3.34 -7.25
CA CYS A 165 -2.96 -2.43 -8.37
C CYS A 165 -2.71 -3.11 -9.72
N GLN A 166 -1.61 -3.87 -9.85
CA GLN A 166 -1.27 -4.62 -11.06
C GLN A 166 -2.32 -5.69 -11.39
N GLN A 167 -2.81 -6.41 -10.38
CA GLN A 167 -3.89 -7.39 -10.54
C GLN A 167 -5.18 -6.72 -11.01
N ILE A 168 -5.54 -5.55 -10.45
CA ILE A 168 -6.72 -4.77 -10.87
C ILE A 168 -6.60 -4.32 -12.33
N THR A 169 -5.41 -3.96 -12.81
CA THR A 169 -5.18 -3.59 -14.21
C THR A 169 -5.03 -4.79 -15.16
N GLY A 170 -5.01 -6.02 -14.62
CA GLY A 170 -4.88 -7.26 -15.40
C GLY A 170 -3.44 -7.69 -15.71
N ASP A 171 -2.43 -7.02 -15.17
CA ASP A 171 -1.02 -7.43 -15.28
C ASP A 171 -0.70 -8.49 -14.22
N LEU A 172 -1.15 -9.72 -14.48
CA LEU A 172 -1.07 -10.83 -13.54
C LEU A 172 0.38 -11.26 -13.28
N ASP A 173 1.26 -11.20 -14.28
CA ASP A 173 2.67 -11.56 -14.13
C ASP A 173 3.39 -10.58 -13.21
N ALA A 174 3.16 -9.27 -13.38
CA ALA A 174 3.71 -8.27 -12.48
C ALA A 174 3.12 -8.39 -11.07
N ALA A 175 1.82 -8.67 -10.96
CA ALA A 175 1.17 -8.89 -9.67
C ALA A 175 1.80 -10.07 -8.90
N LEU A 176 2.00 -11.21 -9.57
CA LEU A 176 2.67 -12.37 -8.99
C LEU A 176 4.10 -12.05 -8.53
N HIS A 177 4.86 -11.29 -9.31
CA HIS A 177 6.19 -10.84 -8.92
C HIS A 177 6.14 -9.99 -7.64
N SER A 178 5.20 -9.04 -7.57
CA SER A 178 5.01 -8.20 -6.39
C SER A 178 4.60 -9.01 -5.16
N TYR A 179 3.69 -9.98 -5.31
CA TYR A 179 3.29 -10.87 -4.21
C TYR A 179 4.44 -11.77 -3.74
N ALA A 180 5.28 -12.29 -4.64
CA ALA A 180 6.47 -13.02 -4.26
C ALA A 180 7.45 -12.16 -3.46
N LYS A 181 7.65 -10.89 -3.87
CA LYS A 181 8.46 -9.91 -3.11
C LYS A 181 7.86 -9.58 -1.75
N SER A 182 6.54 -9.48 -1.63
CA SER A 182 5.81 -9.31 -0.36
C SER A 182 6.07 -10.51 0.58
N LEU A 183 5.93 -11.75 0.08
CA LEU A 183 6.19 -12.97 0.86
C LEU A 183 7.65 -13.14 1.29
N ALA A 184 8.60 -12.61 0.53
CA ALA A 184 10.02 -12.68 0.85
C ALA A 184 10.42 -11.80 2.06
N ILE A 185 9.54 -10.90 2.52
CA ILE A 185 9.82 -10.04 3.67
C ILE A 185 9.68 -10.83 4.99
N PRO A 186 10.70 -10.81 5.88
CA PRO A 186 10.66 -11.53 7.15
C PRO A 186 9.45 -11.15 8.01
N ARG A 187 8.87 -12.16 8.68
CA ARG A 187 7.64 -12.01 9.46
C ARG A 187 7.73 -10.93 10.54
N ASP A 188 8.89 -10.80 11.19
CA ASP A 188 9.11 -9.83 12.28
C ASP A 188 9.20 -8.37 11.78
N SER A 189 9.38 -8.19 10.47
CA SER A 189 9.38 -6.89 9.79
C SER A 189 8.11 -6.66 8.94
N SER A 190 7.09 -7.50 9.12
CA SER A 190 5.90 -7.54 8.28
C SER A 190 4.62 -7.15 9.03
N ASN A 191 3.61 -6.78 8.27
CA ASN A 191 2.22 -6.59 8.67
C ASN A 191 1.45 -7.90 8.90
N ARG A 192 2.12 -9.06 8.83
CA ARG A 192 1.52 -10.40 9.00
C ARG A 192 0.39 -10.71 8.01
N ILE A 193 0.59 -10.30 6.75
CA ILE A 193 -0.37 -10.46 5.65
C ILE A 193 -0.13 -11.71 4.80
N GLN A 194 0.83 -12.57 5.16
CA GLN A 194 1.31 -13.64 4.29
C GLN A 194 0.24 -14.65 3.88
N THR A 195 -0.79 -14.86 4.72
CA THR A 195 -1.92 -15.72 4.35
C THR A 195 -2.70 -15.09 3.20
N ALA A 196 -3.05 -13.80 3.31
CA ALA A 196 -3.73 -13.08 2.23
C ALA A 196 -2.91 -13.06 0.95
N THR A 197 -1.59 -12.82 1.03
CA THR A 197 -0.71 -12.83 -0.14
C THR A 197 -0.69 -14.20 -0.83
N ARG A 198 -0.66 -15.30 -0.08
CA ARG A 198 -0.76 -16.66 -0.65
C ARG A 198 -2.11 -16.91 -1.30
N ASP A 199 -3.20 -16.45 -0.67
CA ASP A 199 -4.54 -16.58 -1.22
C ASP A 199 -4.68 -15.83 -2.55
N ARG A 200 -4.04 -14.66 -2.70
CA ARG A 200 -4.00 -13.92 -3.98
C ARG A 200 -3.21 -14.65 -5.06
N ILE A 201 -2.05 -15.20 -4.73
CA ILE A 201 -1.25 -16.00 -5.66
C ILE A 201 -2.06 -17.22 -6.12
N GLN A 202 -2.72 -17.92 -5.19
CA GLN A 202 -3.56 -19.07 -5.51
C GLN A 202 -4.75 -18.66 -6.40
N TYR A 203 -5.41 -17.55 -6.10
CA TYR A 203 -6.50 -17.02 -6.93
C TYR A 203 -6.03 -16.77 -8.37
N ILE A 204 -4.86 -16.17 -8.57
CA ILE A 204 -4.30 -15.95 -9.91
C ILE A 204 -4.00 -17.30 -10.59
N ALA A 205 -3.41 -18.27 -9.87
CA ALA A 205 -3.16 -19.61 -10.41
C ALA A 205 -4.46 -20.28 -10.90
N ASP A 206 -5.53 -20.16 -10.12
CA ASP A 206 -6.83 -20.71 -10.44
C ASP A 206 -7.44 -20.06 -11.69
N VAL A 207 -7.35 -18.73 -11.82
CA VAL A 207 -7.76 -17.99 -13.02
C VAL A 207 -6.97 -18.44 -14.26
N LEU A 208 -5.69 -18.76 -14.09
CA LEU A 208 -4.84 -19.27 -15.17
C LEU A 208 -5.03 -20.76 -15.46
N GLY A 209 -5.87 -21.47 -14.71
CA GLY A 209 -6.07 -22.92 -14.85
C GLY A 209 -4.85 -23.75 -14.45
N LYS A 210 -3.99 -23.21 -13.58
CA LYS A 210 -2.75 -23.84 -13.12
C LYS A 210 -2.82 -24.17 -11.64
N ASN A 211 -1.96 -25.09 -11.20
CA ASN A 211 -1.60 -25.25 -9.80
C ASN A 211 -0.33 -24.44 -9.53
N VAL A 212 -0.19 -23.91 -8.32
CA VAL A 212 0.99 -23.16 -7.91
C VAL A 212 1.64 -23.80 -6.69
N GLN A 213 2.96 -23.96 -6.74
CA GLN A 213 3.78 -24.31 -5.59
C GLN A 213 4.60 -23.08 -5.20
N ILE A 214 4.55 -22.72 -3.92
CA ILE A 214 5.27 -21.57 -3.36
C ILE A 214 6.40 -22.13 -2.50
N THR A 215 7.64 -21.95 -2.94
CA THR A 215 8.83 -22.37 -2.20
C THR A 215 9.60 -21.14 -1.71
N SER A 216 10.04 -21.17 -0.46
CA SER A 216 10.91 -20.13 0.11
C SER A 216 12.32 -20.68 0.27
N ASN A 217 13.31 -19.94 -0.24
CA ASN A 217 14.70 -20.19 0.07
C ASN A 217 15.15 -19.20 1.16
N ASP A 218 15.24 -19.70 2.39
CA ASP A 218 15.59 -18.90 3.56
C ASP A 218 17.02 -18.33 3.48
N ALA A 219 17.93 -18.98 2.71
CA ALA A 219 19.30 -18.51 2.55
C ALA A 219 19.39 -17.25 1.68
N ASN A 220 18.56 -17.15 0.63
CA ASN A 220 18.59 -16.02 -0.33
C ASN A 220 17.41 -15.07 -0.18
N ARG A 221 16.50 -15.33 0.77
CA ARG A 221 15.24 -14.56 0.96
C ARG A 221 14.48 -14.42 -0.36
N GLU A 222 14.39 -15.53 -1.07
CA GLU A 222 13.73 -15.60 -2.37
C GLU A 222 12.51 -16.51 -2.26
N VAL A 223 11.42 -16.06 -2.85
CA VAL A 223 10.19 -16.85 -3.00
C VAL A 223 10.03 -17.18 -4.47
N VAL A 224 9.99 -18.47 -4.78
CA VAL A 224 9.82 -18.99 -6.14
C VAL A 224 8.40 -19.52 -6.28
N LEU A 225 7.75 -19.10 -7.38
CA LEU A 225 6.40 -19.55 -7.73
C LEU A 225 6.52 -20.49 -8.94
N THR A 226 6.21 -21.77 -8.73
CA THR A 226 6.22 -22.78 -9.79
C THR A 226 4.79 -23.08 -10.20
N PHE A 227 4.46 -22.85 -11.47
CA PHE A 227 3.12 -23.10 -12.01
C PHE A 227 3.10 -24.36 -12.88
N VAL A 228 2.17 -25.27 -12.59
CA VAL A 228 2.00 -26.53 -13.32
C VAL A 228 0.60 -26.58 -13.94
N PRO A 229 0.45 -26.93 -15.23
CA PRO A 229 -0.87 -27.16 -15.85
C PRO A 229 -1.67 -28.20 -15.07
N ARG A 230 -2.97 -27.96 -14.84
CA ARG A 230 -3.83 -28.92 -14.13
C ARG A 230 -3.98 -30.26 -14.87
N SER A 231 -3.75 -30.28 -16.19
CA SER A 231 -3.81 -31.49 -17.03
C SER A 231 -2.65 -32.48 -16.77
N GLU A 232 -1.52 -32.03 -16.21
CA GLU A 232 -0.33 -32.86 -16.06
C GLU A 232 -0.35 -33.77 -14.82
N LEU A 233 -1.30 -33.60 -13.90
CA LEU A 233 -1.43 -34.42 -12.69
C LEU A 233 -2.33 -35.67 -12.86
N LEU A 234 -3.00 -35.81 -14.00
CA LEU A 234 -3.80 -37.00 -14.34
C LEU A 234 -3.02 -38.06 -15.13
N ALA A 235 -1.75 -37.81 -15.46
CA ALA A 235 -0.86 -38.79 -16.07
C ALA A 235 -0.17 -39.65 -14.98
N VAL A 236 -0.96 -40.29 -14.11
CA VAL A 236 -0.50 -41.53 -13.46
C VAL A 236 -0.75 -42.63 -14.50
N PRO A 237 0.27 -43.35 -14.98
CA PRO A 237 0.01 -44.51 -15.81
C PRO A 237 -0.69 -45.54 -14.94
N GLU A 238 -1.98 -45.81 -15.22
CA GLU A 238 -2.56 -47.08 -14.83
C GLU A 238 -1.82 -48.17 -15.61
N GLY A 239 -0.89 -48.84 -14.94
CA GLY A 239 -0.25 -50.04 -15.47
C GLY A 239 1.20 -50.17 -15.05
N PHE A 240 1.45 -50.97 -14.01
CA PHE A 240 2.15 -52.25 -14.09
C PHE A 240 1.77 -53.13 -12.89
#